data_AF-A0A938WBW4-F1
#
_entry.id   AF-A0A938WBW4-F1
#
_cell.length_a   1.000
_cell.length_b   1.000
_cell.length_c   1.000
_cell.angle_alpha   90.00
_cell.angle_beta   90.00
_cell.angle_gamma   90.00
#
_symmetry.space_group_name_H-M   'P 1'
#
loop_
_entity.id
_entity.type
_entity.pdbx_description
1 polymer ?
#
loop_
_entity_poly.entity_id
_entity_poly.type
_entity_poly.pdbx_seq_one_letter_code
_entity_poly.pdbx_strand_id
1 'polypeptide(L)'
;MRKSTDGAYYRLAFKICADWTGAIAVPAILGALAGQWLDKRYGTEPKWLMVLLFIAFLSTGITITKKARRYKAEFETIAASEQKNKPDADL
;
A
#
# COMPACT_ATOMS: atom_id res chain seq x y z
N MET A 1 -13.69 -23.83 -21.58
CA MET A 1 -12.54 -22.87 -21.51
C MET A 1 -12.19 -22.64 -20.05
N ARG A 2 -11.02 -23.10 -19.57
CA ARG A 2 -10.48 -22.69 -18.26
C ARG A 2 -10.18 -21.19 -18.36
N LYS A 3 -10.91 -20.35 -17.64
CA LYS A 3 -10.61 -18.92 -17.51
C LYS A 3 -9.24 -18.83 -16.82
N SER A 4 -8.25 -18.26 -17.50
CA SER A 4 -6.89 -18.11 -16.98
C SER A 4 -6.89 -17.19 -15.75
N THR A 5 -7.02 -17.78 -14.56
CA THR A 5 -7.02 -17.10 -13.26
C THR A 5 -5.72 -16.34 -13.00
N ASP A 6 -4.61 -16.80 -13.59
CA ASP A 6 -3.28 -16.18 -13.47
C ASP A 6 -3.26 -14.70 -13.83
N GLY A 7 -3.91 -14.31 -14.94
CA GLY A 7 -3.93 -12.91 -15.38
C GLY A 7 -4.67 -11.98 -14.41
N ALA A 8 -5.71 -12.49 -13.73
CA ALA A 8 -6.43 -11.72 -12.71
C ALA A 8 -5.60 -11.60 -11.42
N TYR A 9 -4.89 -12.68 -11.03
CA TYR A 9 -4.01 -12.69 -9.88
C TYR A 9 -2.86 -11.69 -10.01
N TYR A 10 -2.16 -11.69 -11.16
CA TYR A 10 -1.09 -10.72 -11.41
C TYR A 10 -1.59 -9.28 -11.42
N ARG A 11 -2.76 -9.01 -11.99
CA ARG A 11 -3.37 -7.66 -11.97
C ARG A 11 -3.70 -7.20 -10.55
N LEU A 12 -4.22 -8.10 -9.72
CA LEU A 12 -4.50 -7.81 -8.31
C LEU A 12 -3.20 -7.52 -7.56
N ALA A 13 -2.17 -8.36 -7.72
CA ALA A 13 -0.87 -8.19 -7.09
C ALA A 13 -0.23 -6.85 -7.48
N PHE A 14 -0.22 -6.52 -8.78
CA PHE A 14 0.31 -5.24 -9.26
C PHE A 14 -0.47 -4.05 -8.71
N LYS A 15 -1.80 -4.15 -8.66
CA LYS A 15 -2.65 -3.11 -8.10
C LYS A 15 -2.33 -2.88 -6.63
N ILE A 16 -2.18 -3.94 -5.83
CA ILE A 16 -1.80 -3.85 -4.42
C ILE A 16 -0.42 -3.21 -4.28
N CYS A 17 0.60 -3.69 -5.01
CA CYS A 17 1.93 -3.09 -4.96
C CYS A 17 1.90 -1.60 -5.30
N ALA A 18 1.24 -1.22 -6.39
CA ALA A 18 1.11 0.18 -6.80
C ALA A 18 0.39 1.04 -5.75
N ASP A 19 -0.70 0.53 -5.17
CA ASP A 19 -1.49 1.24 -4.16
C ASP A 19 -0.68 1.49 -2.88
N TRP A 20 0.18 0.55 -2.50
CA TRP A 20 1.02 0.64 -1.31
C TRP A 20 2.23 1.54 -1.55
N THR A 21 2.91 1.38 -2.68
CA THR A 21 4.00 2.28 -3.07
C THR A 21 3.52 3.72 -3.17
N GLY A 22 2.35 3.95 -3.78
CA GLY A 22 1.74 5.28 -3.85
C GLY A 22 1.39 5.84 -2.48
N ALA A 23 0.79 5.02 -1.60
CA ALA A 23 0.43 5.45 -0.26
C ALA A 23 1.64 5.81 0.64
N ILE A 24 2.83 5.28 0.35
CA ILE A 24 4.08 5.60 1.06
C ILE A 24 4.79 6.80 0.40
N ALA A 25 4.96 6.76 -0.92
CA ALA A 25 5.74 7.75 -1.65
C ALA A 25 5.10 9.14 -1.61
N VAL A 26 3.78 9.22 -1.79
CA VAL A 26 3.06 10.51 -1.84
C VAL A 26 3.24 11.34 -0.56
N PRO A 27 2.91 10.83 0.66
CA PRO A 27 3.07 11.61 1.87
C PRO A 27 4.55 11.90 2.19
N ALA A 28 5.48 11.01 1.88
CA ALA A 28 6.91 11.24 2.09
C ALA A 28 7.43 12.41 1.23
N ILE A 29 7.10 12.43 -0.06
CA ILE A 29 7.49 13.50 -0.98
C ILE A 29 6.83 14.82 -0.57
N LEU A 30 5.52 14.81 -0.27
CA LEU A 30 4.82 16.01 0.17
C LEU A 30 5.39 16.56 1.49
N GLY A 31 5.67 15.68 2.46
CA GLY A 31 6.29 16.06 3.73
C GLY A 31 7.69 16.64 3.55
N ALA A 32 8.51 16.03 2.69
CA ALA A 32 9.86 16.52 2.39
C ALA A 32 9.83 17.90 1.71
N LEU A 33 8.96 18.09 0.70
CA LEU A 33 8.82 19.35 -0.01
C LEU A 33 8.30 20.47 0.90
N ALA A 34 7.24 20.18 1.66
CA ALA A 34 6.67 21.13 2.61
C ALA A 34 7.68 21.49 3.72
N GLY A 35 8.40 20.50 4.25
CA GLY A 35 9.37 20.69 5.31
C GLY A 35 10.59 21.47 4.86
N GLN A 36 11.15 21.14 3.69
CA GLN A 36 12.26 21.89 3.10
C GLN A 36 11.86 23.34 2.79
N TRP A 37 10.63 23.57 2.31
CA TRP A 37 10.13 24.91 2.07
C TRP A 37 10.00 25.71 3.37
N LEU A 38 9.51 25.07 4.43
CA LEU A 38 9.35 25.70 5.75
C LEU A 38 10.72 26.02 6.38
N ASP A 39 11.65 25.08 6.35
CA ASP A 39 13.02 25.29 6.84
C ASP A 39 13.72 26.44 6.09
N LYS A 40 13.57 26.52 4.77
CA LYS A 40 14.08 27.65 3.97
C LYS A 40 13.43 28.98 4.33
N ARG A 41 12.12 28.98 4.62
CA ARG A 41 11.38 30.21 4.93
C ARG A 41 11.73 30.76 6.32
N TYR A 42 11.97 29.89 7.30
CA TYR A 42 12.29 30.30 8.67
C TYR A 42 13.80 30.36 8.97
N GLY A 43 14.66 29.99 8.01
CA GLY A 43 16.12 29.96 8.19
C GLY A 43 16.56 28.94 9.25
N THR A 44 15.72 27.96 9.55
CA THR A 44 15.99 26.93 10.55
C THR A 44 16.81 25.81 9.94
N GLU A 45 17.68 25.21 10.74
CA GLU A 45 18.19 23.85 10.50
C GLU A 45 17.04 22.89 10.17
N PRO A 46 17.27 21.77 9.46
CA PRO A 46 16.25 20.88 8.88
C PRO A 46 15.36 20.15 9.92
N LYS A 47 14.71 20.91 10.79
CA LYS A 47 13.86 20.50 11.91
C LYS A 47 12.45 20.30 11.41
N TRP A 48 11.94 21.22 10.57
CA TRP A 48 10.60 21.08 10.01
C TRP A 48 10.52 19.94 9.02
N LEU A 49 11.57 19.71 8.22
CA LEU A 49 11.70 18.52 7.39
C LEU A 49 11.58 17.24 8.23
N MET A 50 12.35 17.11 9.32
CA MET A 50 12.29 15.93 10.18
C MET A 50 10.90 15.71 10.79
N VAL A 51 10.27 16.77 11.29
CA VAL A 51 8.92 16.70 11.86
C VAL A 51 7.88 16.28 10.83
N LEU A 52 7.88 16.90 9.65
CA LEU A 52 6.93 16.59 8.58
C LEU A 52 7.13 15.19 8.01
N LEU A 53 8.38 14.74 7.88
CA LEU A 53 8.68 13.38 7.44
C LEU A 53 8.23 12.35 8.48
N PHE A 54 8.39 12.65 9.77
CA PHE A 54 7.92 11.79 10.85
C PHE A 54 6.39 11.69 10.88
N ILE A 55 5.69 12.82 10.70
CA ILE A 55 4.22 12.83 10.57
C ILE A 55 3.76 12.07 9.32
N ALA A 56 4.46 12.23 8.19
CA ALA A 56 4.21 11.48 6.97
C ALA A 56 4.37 9.96 7.19
N PHE A 57 5.41 9.56 7.92
CA PHE A 57 5.64 8.15 8.28
C PHE A 57 4.51 7.58 9.15
N LEU A 58 4.10 8.31 10.20
CA LEU A 58 3.00 7.88 11.06
C LEU A 58 1.67 7.77 10.30
N SER A 59 1.35 8.75 9.45
CA SER A 59 0.11 8.73 8.65
C SER A 59 0.10 7.56 7.65
N THR A 60 1.26 7.21 7.10
CA THR A 60 1.44 6.04 6.24
C THR A 60 1.17 4.75 7.00
N GLY A 61 1.71 4.59 8.21
CA GLY A 61 1.48 3.40 9.06
C GLY A 61 0.00 3.20 9.40
N ILE A 62 -0.73 4.27 9.70
CA ILE A 62 -2.18 4.22 9.96
C ILE A 62 -2.96 3.82 8.70
N THR A 63 -2.56 4.31 7.54
CA THR A 63 -3.22 4.02 6.26
C THR A 63 -2.98 2.56 5.83
N ILE A 64 -1.75 2.09 5.99
CA ILE A 64 -1.34 0.72 5.70
C ILE A 64 -2.09 -0.27 6.58
N THR A 65 -2.17 -0.06 7.89
CA THR A 65 -2.84 -0.99 8.80
C THR A 65 -4.34 -1.12 8.48
N LYS A 66 -5.00 -0.02 8.13
CA LYS A 66 -6.40 -0.05 7.65
C LYS A 66 -6.55 -0.82 6.34
N LYS A 67 -5.68 -0.57 5.35
CA LYS A 67 -5.71 -1.27 4.05
C LYS A 67 -5.38 -2.76 4.19
N ALA A 68 -4.39 -3.12 5.01
CA ALA A 68 -3.98 -4.50 5.25
C ALA A 68 -5.13 -5.37 5.77
N ARG A 69 -5.95 -4.86 6.69
CA ARG A 69 -7.13 -5.59 7.21
C ARG A 69 -8.17 -5.84 6.11
N ARG A 70 -8.37 -4.87 5.20
CA ARG A 70 -9.29 -5.01 4.07
C ARG A 70 -8.79 -6.04 3.05
N TYR A 71 -7.50 -6.01 2.72
CA TYR A 71 -6.90 -6.96 1.78
C TYR A 71 -6.87 -8.40 2.32
N LYS A 72 -6.69 -8.61 3.62
CA LYS A 72 -6.78 -9.95 4.23
C LYS A 72 -8.13 -10.63 3.98
N ALA A 73 -9.23 -9.91 4.18
CA ALA A 73 -10.57 -10.45 3.94
C ALA A 73 -10.80 -10.80 2.46
N GLU A 74 -10.30 -9.97 1.55
CA GLU A 74 -10.44 -10.18 0.10
C GLU A 74 -9.60 -11.39 -0.37
N PHE A 75 -8.40 -11.57 0.19
CA PHE A 75 -7.55 -12.74 -0.06
C PHE A 75 -8.17 -14.05 0.44
N GLU A 76 -8.73 -14.07 1.65
CA GLU A 76 -9.40 -15.28 2.20
C GLU A 76 -10.58 -15.71 1.33
N THR A 77 -11.34 -14.75 0.80
CA THR A 77 -12.50 -15.03 -0.06
C THR A 77 -12.08 -15.62 -1.41
N ILE A 78 -11.01 -15.09 -2.00
CA ILE A 78 -10.45 -15.60 -3.27
C ILE A 78 -9.82 -16.98 -3.05
N ALA A 79 -9.03 -17.17 -1.99
CA ALA A 79 -8.40 -18.45 -1.66
C ALA A 79 -9.44 -19.56 -1.42
N ALA A 80 -10.52 -19.27 -0.69
CA ALA A 80 -11.61 -20.22 -0.48
C ALA A 80 -12.34 -20.57 -1.79
N SER A 81 -12.46 -19.62 -2.72
CA SER A 81 -13.10 -19.85 -4.03
C SER A 81 -12.23 -20.66 -4.99
N GLU A 82 -10.89 -20.52 -4.94
CA GLU A 82 -9.98 -21.36 -5.70
C GLU A 82 -9.94 -22.79 -5.16
N GLN A 83 -9.97 -22.96 -3.83
CA GLN A 83 -9.98 -24.29 -3.20
C GLN A 83 -11.25 -25.07 -3.53
N LYS A 84 -12.41 -24.40 -3.61
CA LYS A 84 -13.70 -25.00 -4.00
C LYS A 84 -13.79 -25.35 -5.49
N ASN A 85 -12.95 -24.76 -6.34
CA ASN A 85 -12.95 -24.96 -7.79
C ASN A 85 -11.79 -25.86 -8.26
N LYS A 86 -10.99 -26.40 -7.33
CA LYS A 86 -10.13 -27.54 -7.62
C LYS A 86 -11.08 -28.74 -7.76
N PRO A 87 -11.32 -29.28 -8.98
CA PRO A 87 -12.05 -30.54 -9.08
C PRO A 87 -11.26 -31.56 -8.29
N ASP A 88 -11.97 -32.53 -7.73
CA ASP A 88 -11.46 -33.67 -6.99
C ASP A 88 -10.54 -34.49 -7.91
N ALA A 89 -9.38 -33.94 -8.23
CA ALA A 89 -8.24 -34.69 -8.68
C ALA A 89 -7.75 -35.36 -7.42
N ASP A 90 -7.84 -36.68 -7.42
CA ASP A 90 -7.44 -37.59 -6.35
C ASP A 90 -8.59 -37.97 -5.41
N LEU A 91 -9.65 -38.59 -5.94
CA LEU A 91 -10.15 -39.94 -5.59
C LEU A 91 -11.21 -40.43 -6.59
#